data_AF-Q4RRI4-F1
#
_entry.id   AF-Q4RRI4-F1
#
_cell.length_a   1.000
_cell.length_b   1.000
_cell.length_c   1.000
_cell.angle_alpha   90.00
_cell.angle_beta   90.00
_cell.angle_gamma   90.00
#
_symmetry.space_group_name_H-M   'P 1'
#
loop_
_entity.id
_entity.type
_entity.pdbx_description
1 polymer ?
#
loop_
_entity_poly.entity_id
_entity_poly.type
_entity_poly.pdbx_seq_one_letter_code
_entity_poly.pdbx_strand_id
1 'polypeptide(L)'
;QVPNYLPSISASISLSPESYIWRLCIGLHSAPRFLVAFTYFRFYKACFPSRFPENPLSCVSLAFSVCENLGLLLLTYVSSSETYFVHKEGFVLFIISSFIYMLTTCRLWKSIKKYSLSPKDAKSYRWKVRFLLLNISFCLLAALFYWKHNMYCESGSKYFIINIAFFVEAAIFLLCCSSAYFLIFTGYTFFALFEYLVVFTNMAFHLTSVWDFQGREFMVTSAYEDKNF
;
A
#
# COMPACT_ATOMS: atom_id res chain seq x y z
N GLN A 1 -7.95 -26.38 -15.45
CA GLN A 1 -7.82 -25.02 -14.90
C GLN A 1 -7.95 -25.10 -13.38
N VAL A 2 -7.01 -24.50 -12.64
CA VAL A 2 -7.09 -24.42 -11.16
C VAL A 2 -8.13 -23.36 -10.81
N PRO A 3 -9.15 -23.65 -9.98
CA PRO A 3 -10.11 -22.63 -9.58
C PRO A 3 -9.40 -21.53 -8.79
N ASN A 4 -9.54 -20.28 -9.21
CA ASN A 4 -8.98 -19.12 -8.53
C ASN A 4 -10.14 -18.18 -8.22
N TYR A 5 -10.53 -18.09 -6.95
CA TYR A 5 -11.76 -17.37 -6.57
C TYR A 5 -11.58 -15.86 -6.48
N LEU A 6 -10.35 -15.40 -6.23
CA LEU A 6 -10.03 -13.99 -6.12
C LEU A 6 -8.78 -13.68 -6.96
N PRO A 7 -8.93 -12.93 -8.08
CA PRO A 7 -7.77 -12.44 -8.81
C PRO A 7 -7.01 -11.40 -7.97
N SER A 8 -5.68 -11.39 -8.08
CA SER A 8 -4.84 -10.32 -7.54
C SER A 8 -5.24 -8.97 -8.14
N ILE A 9 -4.82 -7.86 -7.50
CA ILE A 9 -5.14 -6.51 -8.01
C ILE A 9 -4.55 -6.35 -9.41
N SER A 10 -3.27 -6.69 -9.59
CA SER A 10 -2.60 -6.60 -10.89
C SER A 10 -3.28 -7.44 -11.98
N ALA A 11 -3.82 -8.62 -11.63
CA ALA A 11 -4.58 -9.44 -12.57
C ALA A 11 -5.94 -8.81 -12.91
N SER A 12 -6.63 -8.26 -11.90
CA SER A 12 -7.95 -7.65 -12.05
C SER A 12 -7.92 -6.39 -12.91
N ILE A 13 -6.90 -5.53 -12.72
CA ILE A 13 -6.76 -4.28 -13.47
C ILE A 13 -6.20 -4.47 -14.89
N SER A 14 -5.85 -5.70 -15.26
CA SER A 14 -5.39 -6.03 -16.61
C SER A 14 -6.53 -6.51 -17.52
N LEU A 15 -7.75 -6.70 -16.98
CA LEU A 15 -8.94 -7.12 -17.73
C LEU A 15 -9.75 -5.90 -18.22
N SER A 16 -10.35 -6.04 -19.40
CA SER A 16 -11.31 -5.05 -19.92
C SER A 16 -12.73 -5.59 -19.72
N PRO A 17 -13.71 -4.78 -19.25
CA PRO A 17 -13.68 -3.32 -19.14
C PRO A 17 -13.19 -2.73 -17.80
N GLU A 18 -12.88 -3.56 -16.80
CA GLU A 18 -12.57 -3.14 -15.42
C GLU A 18 -11.37 -2.19 -15.33
N SER A 19 -10.36 -2.40 -16.19
CA SER A 19 -9.18 -1.54 -16.30
C SER A 19 -9.51 -0.07 -16.62
N TYR A 20 -10.54 0.20 -17.43
CA TYR A 20 -10.95 1.58 -17.76
C TYR A 20 -11.58 2.28 -16.57
N ILE A 21 -12.46 1.59 -15.83
CA ILE A 21 -13.08 2.10 -14.62
C ILE A 21 -12.01 2.39 -13.57
N TRP A 22 -11.07 1.45 -13.39
CA TRP A 22 -9.95 1.61 -12.47
C TRP A 22 -9.09 2.83 -12.79
N ARG A 23 -8.69 2.99 -14.07
CA ARG A 23 -7.88 4.13 -14.54
C ARG A 23 -8.58 5.47 -14.30
N LEU A 24 -9.88 5.56 -14.59
CA LEU A 24 -10.67 6.77 -14.33
C LEU A 24 -10.71 7.10 -12.83
N CYS A 25 -11.00 6.12 -11.98
CA CYS A 25 -11.09 6.29 -10.54
C CYS A 25 -9.75 6.74 -9.93
N ILE A 26 -8.65 6.05 -10.24
CA ILE A 26 -7.32 6.40 -9.74
C ILE A 26 -6.84 7.72 -10.32
N GLY A 27 -7.07 7.97 -11.62
CA GLY A 27 -6.74 9.23 -12.28
C GLY A 27 -7.42 10.42 -11.61
N LEU A 28 -8.73 10.35 -11.40
CA LEU A 28 -9.50 11.40 -10.73
C LEU A 28 -9.06 11.61 -9.27
N HIS A 29 -8.78 10.52 -8.54
CA HIS A 29 -8.40 10.58 -7.14
C HIS A 29 -6.94 11.00 -6.92
N SER A 30 -6.08 10.93 -7.95
CA SER A 30 -4.66 11.29 -7.85
C SER A 30 -4.44 12.77 -7.54
N ALA A 31 -5.18 13.68 -8.17
CA ALA A 31 -5.03 15.13 -7.96
C ALA A 31 -5.33 15.56 -6.50
N PRO A 32 -6.45 15.13 -5.88
CA PRO A 32 -6.68 15.32 -4.44
C PRO A 32 -5.54 14.79 -3.56
N ARG A 33 -4.94 13.63 -3.89
CA ARG A 33 -3.84 13.06 -3.10
C ARG A 33 -2.59 13.93 -3.15
N PHE A 34 -2.22 14.48 -4.30
CA PHE A 34 -1.11 15.44 -4.40
C PHE A 34 -1.39 16.74 -3.65
N LEU A 35 -2.62 17.25 -3.73
CA LEU A 35 -3.02 18.44 -2.97
C LEU A 35 -2.89 18.20 -1.46
N VAL A 36 -3.40 17.08 -0.95
CA VAL A 36 -3.29 16.71 0.47
C VAL A 36 -1.83 16.54 0.89
N ALA A 37 -0.97 15.95 0.06
CA ALA A 37 0.46 15.85 0.36
C ALA A 37 1.10 17.24 0.54
N PHE A 38 0.76 18.19 -0.33
CA PHE A 38 1.26 19.56 -0.24
C PHE A 38 0.70 20.33 0.96
N THR A 39 -0.58 20.14 1.31
CA THR A 39 -1.17 20.78 2.49
C THR A 39 -0.52 20.28 3.78
N TYR A 40 -0.26 18.97 3.90
CA TYR A 40 0.53 18.42 5.01
C TYR A 40 1.94 18.99 5.07
N PHE A 41 2.64 19.10 3.94
CA PHE A 41 3.98 19.68 3.90
C PHE A 41 3.99 21.11 4.46
N ARG A 42 3.08 21.97 3.97
CA ARG A 42 2.95 23.35 4.45
C ARG A 42 2.62 23.39 5.94
N PHE A 43 1.69 22.53 6.38
CA PHE A 43 1.32 22.41 7.79
C PHE A 43 2.53 22.01 8.66
N TYR A 44 3.29 21.00 8.27
CA TYR A 44 4.47 20.57 9.04
C TYR A 44 5.57 21.63 9.06
N LYS A 45 5.81 22.35 7.95
CA LYS A 45 6.77 23.47 7.91
C LYS A 45 6.33 24.62 8.85
N ALA A 46 5.03 24.89 8.94
CA ALA A 46 4.49 25.87 9.88
C ALA A 46 4.63 25.42 11.35
N CYS A 47 4.41 24.13 11.64
CA CYS A 47 4.59 23.58 12.98
C CYS A 47 6.06 23.48 13.40
N PHE A 48 6.98 23.28 12.46
CA PHE A 48 8.38 22.96 12.72
C PHE A 48 9.36 23.78 11.85
N PRO A 49 9.40 25.13 11.95
CA PRO A 49 10.17 25.98 11.02
C PRO A 49 11.69 25.77 11.10
N SER A 50 12.26 25.51 12.28
CA SER A 50 13.70 25.28 12.47
C SER A 50 14.01 24.11 13.42
N ARG A 51 13.02 23.25 13.69
CA ARG A 51 13.15 22.15 14.64
C ARG A 51 13.77 20.93 13.97
N PHE A 52 14.87 20.44 14.52
CA PHE A 52 15.48 19.18 14.10
C PHE A 52 15.01 18.03 15.01
N PRO A 53 14.64 16.85 14.46
CA PRO A 53 14.68 16.46 13.05
C PRO A 53 13.39 16.74 12.26
N GLU A 54 12.33 17.32 12.85
CA GLU A 54 11.00 17.38 12.22
C GLU A 54 10.95 18.21 10.92
N ASN A 55 11.75 19.27 10.81
CA ASN A 55 11.79 20.11 9.61
C ASN A 55 12.24 19.33 8.35
N PRO A 56 13.44 18.70 8.30
CA PRO A 56 13.82 17.89 7.15
C PRO A 56 12.90 16.66 6.97
N LEU A 57 12.36 16.10 8.06
CA LEU A 57 11.41 14.99 7.99
C LEU A 57 10.11 15.36 7.26
N SER A 58 9.74 16.65 7.27
CA SER A 58 8.59 17.17 6.52
C SER A 58 8.84 17.12 5.00
N CYS A 59 10.06 17.46 4.55
CA CYS A 59 10.46 17.33 3.15
C CYS A 59 10.51 15.87 2.71
N VAL A 60 11.06 15.00 3.56
CA VAL A 60 11.08 13.53 3.32
C VAL A 60 9.66 12.99 3.20
N SER A 61 8.75 13.40 4.09
CA SER A 61 7.34 12.99 4.03
C SER A 61 6.67 13.41 2.71
N LEU A 62 6.89 14.65 2.25
CA LEU A 62 6.39 15.09 0.94
C LEU A 62 6.96 14.25 -0.21
N ALA A 63 8.28 14.09 -0.25
CA ALA A 63 8.95 13.35 -1.33
C ALA A 63 8.43 11.92 -1.44
N PHE A 64 8.33 11.20 -0.32
CA PHE A 64 7.83 9.83 -0.34
C PHE A 64 6.32 9.73 -0.58
N SER A 65 5.53 10.73 -0.17
CA SER A 65 4.12 10.81 -0.57
C SER A 65 3.97 10.99 -2.09
N VAL A 66 4.81 11.82 -2.71
CA VAL A 66 4.82 11.99 -4.17
C VAL A 66 5.26 10.69 -4.86
N CYS A 67 6.36 10.07 -4.41
CA CYS A 67 6.83 8.79 -4.95
C CYS A 67 5.79 7.68 -4.84
N GLU A 68 5.04 7.60 -3.73
CA GLU A 68 3.96 6.64 -3.53
C GLU A 68 2.85 6.84 -4.56
N ASN A 69 2.40 8.09 -4.76
CA ASN A 69 1.38 8.42 -5.76
C ASN A 69 1.85 8.15 -7.20
N LEU A 70 3.12 8.44 -7.50
CA LEU A 70 3.72 8.10 -8.80
C LEU A 70 3.79 6.59 -9.01
N GLY A 71 4.16 5.81 -8.00
CA GLY A 71 4.14 4.35 -8.04
C GLY A 71 2.73 3.79 -8.29
N LEU A 72 1.73 4.35 -7.61
CA LEU A 72 0.31 3.96 -7.81
C LEU A 72 -0.18 4.28 -9.23
N LEU A 73 0.17 5.45 -9.76
CA LEU A 73 -0.14 5.82 -11.15
C LEU A 73 0.58 4.90 -12.14
N LEU A 74 1.86 4.60 -11.92
CA LEU A 74 2.63 3.69 -12.77
C LEU A 74 1.95 2.31 -12.83
N LEU A 75 1.57 1.75 -11.68
CA LEU A 75 0.85 0.47 -11.59
C LEU A 75 -0.54 0.49 -12.26
N THR A 76 -1.14 1.67 -12.39
CA THR A 76 -2.46 1.85 -13.00
C THR A 76 -2.40 1.91 -14.53
N TYR A 77 -1.34 2.49 -15.08
CA TYR A 77 -1.17 2.64 -16.52
C TYR A 77 -0.33 1.52 -17.15
N VAL A 78 0.61 0.94 -16.41
CA VAL A 78 1.49 -0.13 -16.88
C VAL A 78 0.99 -1.48 -16.36
N SER A 79 0.41 -2.28 -17.25
CA SER A 79 -0.06 -3.62 -16.90
C SER A 79 1.12 -4.60 -16.72
N SER A 80 0.93 -5.57 -15.81
CA SER A 80 1.87 -6.66 -15.59
C SER A 80 2.08 -7.55 -16.83
N SER A 81 1.12 -7.59 -17.77
CA SER A 81 1.24 -8.37 -19.01
C SER A 81 1.96 -7.63 -20.12
N GLU A 82 2.03 -6.29 -20.07
CA GLU A 82 2.71 -5.48 -21.09
C GLU A 82 4.21 -5.41 -20.82
N THR A 83 4.60 -4.96 -19.62
CA THR A 83 6.00 -4.83 -19.24
C THR A 83 6.21 -5.23 -17.77
N TYR A 84 6.39 -6.53 -17.54
CA TYR A 84 6.54 -7.08 -16.19
C TYR A 84 7.64 -6.40 -15.37
N PHE A 85 8.77 -6.03 -15.98
CA PHE A 85 9.87 -5.36 -15.30
C PHE A 85 9.45 -4.00 -14.71
N VAL A 86 8.86 -3.12 -15.52
CA VAL A 86 8.43 -1.78 -15.07
C VAL A 86 7.32 -1.89 -14.04
N HIS A 87 6.36 -2.81 -14.25
CA HIS A 87 5.29 -3.06 -13.29
C HIS A 87 5.83 -3.51 -11.91
N LYS A 88 6.79 -4.45 -11.90
CA LYS A 88 7.45 -4.93 -10.67
C LYS A 88 8.18 -3.80 -9.95
N GLU A 89 8.96 -2.99 -10.67
CA GLU A 89 9.66 -1.85 -10.08
C GLU A 89 8.67 -0.79 -9.54
N GLY A 90 7.55 -0.57 -10.24
CA GLY A 90 6.46 0.28 -9.76
C GLY A 90 5.81 -0.22 -8.48
N PHE A 91 5.64 -1.54 -8.35
CA PHE A 91 5.14 -2.17 -7.13
C PHE A 91 6.09 -1.95 -5.96
N VAL A 92 7.39 -2.17 -6.17
CA VAL A 92 8.43 -1.94 -5.17
C VAL A 92 8.48 -0.46 -4.76
N LEU A 93 8.43 0.46 -5.73
CA LEU A 93 8.38 1.90 -5.49
C LEU A 93 7.18 2.26 -4.61
N PHE A 94 5.98 1.80 -4.96
CA PHE A 94 4.76 2.07 -4.19
C PHE A 94 4.86 1.57 -2.74
N ILE A 95 5.27 0.32 -2.53
CA ILE A 95 5.35 -0.28 -1.18
C ILE A 95 6.40 0.41 -0.31
N ILE A 96 7.63 0.58 -0.80
CA ILE A 96 8.72 1.19 -0.01
C ILE A 96 8.39 2.65 0.31
N SER A 97 7.92 3.40 -0.67
CA SER A 97 7.59 4.81 -0.45
C SER A 97 6.39 5.00 0.48
N SER A 98 5.36 4.16 0.37
CA SER A 98 4.22 4.12 1.31
C SER A 98 4.68 3.90 2.75
N PHE A 99 5.55 2.92 3.01
CA PHE A 99 6.04 2.66 4.36
C PHE A 99 6.85 3.82 4.92
N ILE A 100 7.73 4.42 4.12
CA ILE A 100 8.53 5.58 4.55
C ILE A 100 7.62 6.79 4.82
N TYR A 101 6.63 7.04 3.96
CA TYR A 101 5.63 8.09 4.15
C TYR A 101 4.82 7.88 5.44
N MET A 102 4.28 6.68 5.68
CA MET A 102 3.50 6.38 6.89
C MET A 102 4.34 6.50 8.16
N LEU A 103 5.59 6.02 8.12
CA LEU A 103 6.51 6.09 9.25
C LEU A 103 6.89 7.53 9.60
N THR A 104 7.26 8.32 8.59
CA THR A 104 7.59 9.75 8.78
C THR A 104 6.38 10.54 9.28
N THR A 105 5.20 10.30 8.72
CA THR A 105 3.93 10.89 9.18
C THR A 105 3.65 10.51 10.64
N CYS A 106 3.77 9.24 11.03
CA CYS A 106 3.58 8.83 12.42
C CYS A 106 4.57 9.52 13.37
N ARG A 107 5.83 9.70 12.97
CA ARG A 107 6.84 10.41 13.78
C ARG A 107 6.50 11.89 13.94
N LEU A 108 6.10 12.57 12.87
CA LEU A 108 5.66 13.97 12.90
C LEU A 108 4.43 14.13 13.79
N TRP A 109 3.42 13.27 13.64
CA TRP A 109 2.21 13.32 14.45
C TRP A 109 2.41 12.92 15.91
N LYS A 110 3.43 12.12 16.23
CA LYS A 110 3.86 11.90 17.61
C LYS A 110 4.37 13.21 18.24
N SER A 111 5.14 13.99 17.48
CA SER A 111 5.63 15.31 17.93
C SER A 111 4.46 16.29 18.08
N ILE A 112 3.58 16.39 17.09
CA ILE A 112 2.37 17.25 17.15
C ILE A 112 1.49 16.90 18.35
N LYS A 113 1.17 15.60 18.55
CA LYS A 113 0.37 15.13 19.68
C LYS A 113 0.97 15.55 21.03
N LYS A 114 2.30 15.58 21.16
CA LYS A 114 2.97 15.97 22.41
C LYS A 114 2.64 17.41 22.82
N TYR A 115 2.36 18.29 21.87
CA TYR A 115 2.10 19.71 22.09
C TYR A 115 0.62 20.10 21.87
N SER A 116 -0.17 19.23 21.24
CA SER A 116 -1.58 19.49 21.00
C SER A 116 -2.46 19.03 22.17
N LEU A 117 -3.31 19.93 22.65
CA LEU A 117 -4.36 19.64 23.64
C LEU A 117 -5.63 19.08 22.98
N SER A 118 -5.68 18.98 21.65
CA SER A 118 -6.87 18.55 20.92
C SER A 118 -7.07 17.02 21.01
N PRO A 119 -8.25 16.55 21.47
CA PRO A 119 -8.54 15.11 21.49
C PRO A 119 -8.63 14.51 20.08
N LYS A 120 -8.90 15.32 19.05
CA LYS A 120 -8.92 14.89 17.64
C LYS A 120 -7.53 14.51 17.14
N ASP A 121 -6.51 15.30 17.46
CA ASP A 121 -5.11 15.04 17.07
C ASP A 121 -4.60 13.75 17.72
N ALA A 122 -4.98 13.51 18.99
CA ALA A 122 -4.67 12.27 19.69
C ALA A 122 -5.36 11.05 19.05
N LYS A 123 -6.63 11.20 18.61
CA LYS A 123 -7.36 10.15 17.89
C LYS A 123 -6.69 9.85 16.55
N SER A 124 -6.38 10.88 15.76
CA SER A 124 -5.72 10.73 14.46
C SER A 124 -4.37 10.01 14.59
N TYR A 125 -3.51 10.43 15.52
CA TYR A 125 -2.24 9.77 15.77
C TYR A 125 -2.41 8.27 16.10
N ARG A 126 -3.36 7.91 16.97
CA ARG A 126 -3.60 6.49 17.32
C ARG A 126 -4.00 5.67 16.10
N TRP A 127 -4.87 6.19 15.24
CA TRP A 127 -5.29 5.49 14.03
C TRP A 127 -4.18 5.40 12.98
N LYS A 128 -3.37 6.45 12.79
CA LYS A 128 -2.18 6.41 11.92
C LYS A 128 -1.23 5.27 12.32
N VAL A 129 -0.91 5.16 13.61
CA VAL A 129 -0.05 4.08 14.11
C VAL A 129 -0.70 2.70 13.90
N ARG A 130 -2.01 2.57 14.17
CA ARG A 130 -2.73 1.30 13.94
C ARG A 130 -2.71 0.89 12.47
N PHE A 131 -2.98 1.82 11.55
CA PHE A 131 -2.95 1.54 10.12
C PHE A 131 -1.55 1.18 9.62
N LEU A 132 -0.49 1.84 10.12
CA LEU A 132 0.88 1.45 9.82
C LEU A 132 1.18 0.00 10.26
N LEU A 133 0.81 -0.36 11.49
CA LEU A 133 1.04 -1.72 12.00
C LEU A 133 0.23 -2.77 11.22
N LEU A 134 -1.03 -2.47 10.90
CA LEU A 134 -1.86 -3.34 10.07
C LEU A 134 -1.28 -3.49 8.66
N ASN A 135 -0.82 -2.39 8.05
CA ASN A 135 -0.25 -2.42 6.70
C ASN A 135 1.04 -3.26 6.65
N ILE A 136 1.93 -3.12 7.65
CA ILE A 136 3.12 -3.97 7.78
C ILE A 136 2.70 -5.44 7.95
N SER A 137 1.75 -5.73 8.83
CA SER A 137 1.27 -7.09 9.08
C SER A 137 0.68 -7.73 7.81
N PHE A 138 -0.17 -7.00 7.08
CA PHE A 138 -0.76 -7.49 5.83
C PHE A 138 0.27 -7.64 4.72
N CYS A 139 1.26 -6.76 4.63
CA CYS A 139 2.34 -6.88 3.66
C CYS A 139 3.22 -8.11 3.95
N LEU A 140 3.53 -8.39 5.22
CA LEU A 140 4.25 -9.60 5.60
C LEU A 140 3.43 -10.86 5.30
N LEU A 141 2.13 -10.87 5.61
CA LEU A 141 1.25 -11.99 5.28
C LEU A 141 1.15 -12.20 3.77
N ALA A 142 1.00 -11.14 2.98
CA ALA A 142 1.03 -11.23 1.52
C ALA A 142 2.34 -11.84 1.01
N ALA A 143 3.49 -11.37 1.51
CA ALA A 143 4.79 -11.92 1.14
C ALA A 143 4.94 -13.40 1.55
N LEU A 144 4.46 -13.77 2.73
CA LEU A 144 4.47 -15.16 3.21
C LEU A 144 3.62 -16.06 2.32
N PHE A 145 2.39 -15.66 1.98
CA PHE A 145 1.51 -16.45 1.10
C PHE A 145 2.03 -16.51 -0.34
N TYR A 146 2.63 -15.43 -0.84
CA TYR A 146 3.29 -15.40 -2.15
C TYR A 146 4.47 -16.37 -2.20
N TRP A 147 5.39 -16.29 -1.22
CA TRP A 147 6.52 -17.20 -1.13
C TRP A 147 6.08 -18.65 -0.98
N LYS A 148 5.10 -18.89 -0.10
CA LYS A 148 4.51 -20.21 0.11
C LYS A 148 3.91 -20.78 -1.17
N HIS A 149 3.10 -19.99 -1.87
CA HIS A 149 2.50 -20.39 -3.14
C HIS A 149 3.56 -20.79 -4.17
N ASN A 150 4.63 -19.99 -4.32
CA ASN A 150 5.69 -20.27 -5.30
C ASN A 150 6.51 -21.51 -4.93
N MET A 151 6.86 -21.71 -3.65
CA MET A 151 7.59 -22.91 -3.20
C MET A 151 6.81 -24.19 -3.51
N TYR A 152 5.54 -24.25 -3.13
CA TYR A 152 4.74 -25.45 -3.38
C TYR A 152 4.33 -25.61 -4.85
N CYS A 153 4.25 -24.53 -5.64
CA CYS A 153 4.00 -24.60 -7.07
C CYS A 153 5.22 -25.17 -7.83
N GLU A 154 6.45 -24.72 -7.51
CA GLU A 154 7.68 -25.24 -8.12
C GLU A 154 8.03 -26.64 -7.64
N SER A 155 7.89 -26.91 -6.34
CA SER A 155 8.07 -28.26 -5.78
C SER A 155 7.02 -29.21 -6.35
N GLY A 156 5.74 -28.82 -6.34
CA GLY A 156 4.64 -29.61 -6.90
C GLY A 156 4.85 -29.91 -8.38
N SER A 157 5.36 -28.97 -9.18
CA SER A 157 5.68 -29.20 -10.60
C SER A 157 6.83 -30.20 -10.77
N LYS A 158 7.91 -30.11 -9.99
CA LYS A 158 9.01 -31.09 -9.99
C LYS A 158 8.57 -32.47 -9.51
N TYR A 159 7.76 -32.55 -8.45
CA TYR A 159 7.21 -33.80 -7.94
C TYR A 159 6.13 -34.40 -8.86
N PHE A 160 5.36 -33.57 -9.58
CA PHE A 160 4.37 -34.02 -10.56
C PHE A 160 5.04 -34.68 -11.78
N ILE A 161 6.15 -34.11 -12.27
CA ILE A 161 6.94 -34.72 -13.36
C ILE A 161 7.62 -36.02 -12.90
N ILE A 162 8.08 -36.09 -11.65
CA ILE A 162 8.70 -37.31 -11.10
C ILE A 162 7.65 -38.40 -10.75
N ASN A 163 6.43 -38.03 -10.32
CA ASN A 163 5.41 -38.99 -9.89
C ASN A 163 4.62 -39.65 -11.03
N ILE A 164 4.67 -39.15 -12.28
CA ILE A 164 4.15 -39.90 -13.44
C ILE A 164 4.92 -41.22 -13.64
N ALA A 165 6.16 -41.31 -13.16
CA ALA A 165 6.97 -42.52 -13.27
C ALA A 165 6.70 -43.59 -12.19
N PHE A 166 5.91 -43.30 -11.15
CA PHE A 166 5.78 -44.17 -9.96
C PHE A 166 4.30 -44.46 -9.60
N PHE A 167 3.55 -44.95 -10.57
CA PHE A 167 2.08 -45.13 -10.53
C PHE A 167 1.55 -46.25 -9.58
N VAL A 168 2.27 -46.66 -8.52
CA VAL A 168 1.90 -47.85 -7.73
C VAL A 168 1.60 -47.58 -6.23
N GLU A 169 1.95 -46.42 -5.66
CA GLU A 169 1.75 -46.12 -4.22
C GLU A 169 0.50 -45.25 -3.92
N ALA A 170 -0.63 -45.55 -4.56
CA ALA A 170 -1.78 -44.64 -4.65
C ALA A 170 -2.63 -44.45 -3.38
N ALA A 171 -2.48 -45.27 -2.33
CA ALA A 171 -3.39 -45.25 -1.18
C ALA A 171 -2.95 -44.33 -0.01
N ILE A 172 -1.65 -44.23 0.26
CA ILE A 172 -1.11 -43.35 1.32
C ILE A 172 -1.03 -41.89 0.84
N PHE A 173 -0.86 -41.69 -0.48
CA PHE A 173 -0.79 -40.36 -1.09
C PHE A 173 -2.12 -39.60 -1.01
N LEU A 174 -3.27 -40.27 -1.12
CA LEU A 174 -4.59 -39.61 -1.11
C LEU A 174 -4.92 -38.85 0.19
N LEU A 175 -4.38 -39.28 1.34
CA LEU A 175 -4.57 -38.61 2.64
C LEU A 175 -3.63 -37.41 2.84
N CYS A 176 -2.38 -37.46 2.35
CA CYS A 176 -1.43 -36.35 2.45
C CYS A 176 -1.63 -35.30 1.32
N CYS A 177 -2.15 -35.73 0.17
CA CYS A 177 -2.44 -34.93 -1.01
C CYS A 177 -3.59 -33.92 -0.76
N SER A 178 -4.57 -34.24 0.09
CA SER A 178 -5.69 -33.32 0.36
C SER A 178 -5.25 -32.00 1.03
N SER A 179 -4.32 -32.06 2.00
CA SER A 179 -3.85 -30.85 2.71
C SER A 179 -2.94 -29.98 1.86
N ALA A 180 -2.02 -30.56 1.08
CA ALA A 180 -1.09 -29.80 0.24
C ALA A 180 -1.79 -29.11 -0.95
N TYR A 181 -2.76 -29.78 -1.60
CA TYR A 181 -3.54 -29.19 -2.69
C TYR A 181 -4.51 -28.12 -2.16
N PHE A 182 -5.15 -28.32 -1.01
CA PHE A 182 -5.96 -27.28 -0.35
C PHE A 182 -5.12 -26.05 0.04
N LEU A 183 -3.87 -26.24 0.48
CA LEU A 183 -2.93 -25.17 0.81
C LEU A 183 -2.41 -24.39 -0.42
N ILE A 184 -2.15 -25.07 -1.54
CA ILE A 184 -1.76 -24.42 -2.80
C ILE A 184 -2.94 -23.64 -3.40
N PHE A 185 -4.13 -24.22 -3.34
CA PHE A 185 -5.40 -23.65 -3.81
C PHE A 185 -5.81 -22.37 -3.06
N THR A 186 -5.67 -22.39 -1.73
CA THR A 186 -5.97 -21.22 -0.88
C THR A 186 -4.84 -20.19 -0.87
N GLY A 187 -3.58 -20.60 -1.11
CA GLY A 187 -2.41 -19.72 -1.02
C GLY A 187 -2.47 -18.50 -1.92
N TYR A 188 -2.86 -18.65 -3.19
CA TYR A 188 -2.97 -17.51 -4.12
C TYR A 188 -4.16 -16.61 -3.78
N THR A 189 -5.29 -17.19 -3.37
CA THR A 189 -6.48 -16.43 -2.94
C THR A 189 -6.17 -15.60 -1.68
N PHE A 190 -5.42 -16.16 -0.71
CA PHE A 190 -4.97 -15.44 0.47
C PHE A 190 -3.93 -14.38 0.13
N PHE A 191 -2.99 -14.65 -0.79
CA PHE A 191 -2.08 -13.63 -1.31
C PHE A 191 -2.86 -12.43 -1.88
N ALA A 192 -3.81 -12.69 -2.79
CA ALA A 192 -4.65 -11.64 -3.37
C ALA A 192 -5.43 -10.88 -2.29
N LEU A 193 -6.04 -11.59 -1.33
CA LEU A 193 -6.75 -10.96 -0.20
C LEU A 193 -5.86 -9.98 0.58
N PHE A 194 -4.65 -10.39 0.94
CA PHE A 194 -3.74 -9.52 1.68
C PHE A 194 -3.21 -8.36 0.84
N GLU A 195 -3.08 -8.52 -0.48
CA GLU A 195 -2.79 -7.41 -1.40
C GLU A 195 -3.89 -6.33 -1.34
N TYR A 196 -5.17 -6.72 -1.40
CA TYR A 196 -6.30 -5.81 -1.20
C TYR A 196 -6.27 -5.15 0.18
N LEU A 197 -5.96 -5.89 1.24
CA LEU A 197 -5.90 -5.35 2.60
C LEU A 197 -4.75 -4.34 2.78
N VAL A 198 -3.59 -4.54 2.13
CA VAL A 198 -2.50 -3.56 2.09
C VAL A 198 -2.97 -2.26 1.43
N VAL A 199 -3.62 -2.34 0.27
CA VAL A 199 -4.12 -1.16 -0.43
C VAL A 199 -5.20 -0.44 0.38
N PHE A 200 -6.16 -1.19 0.93
CA PHE A 200 -7.23 -0.64 1.75
C PHE A 200 -6.70 0.06 3.02
N THR A 201 -5.74 -0.55 3.72
CA THR A 201 -5.13 0.08 4.91
C THR A 201 -4.29 1.30 4.56
N ASN A 202 -3.65 1.32 3.38
CA ASN A 202 -3.00 2.53 2.87
C ASN A 202 -4.01 3.66 2.60
N MET A 203 -5.12 3.37 1.93
CA MET A 203 -6.19 4.35 1.70
C MET A 203 -6.78 4.86 3.02
N ALA A 204 -7.03 3.97 3.98
CA ALA A 204 -7.53 4.33 5.30
C ALA A 204 -6.53 5.21 6.08
N PHE A 205 -5.22 4.98 5.92
CA PHE A 205 -4.19 5.86 6.47
C PHE A 205 -4.33 7.29 5.92
N HIS A 206 -4.46 7.48 4.60
CA HIS A 206 -4.65 8.80 4.00
C HIS A 206 -5.97 9.47 4.44
N LEU A 207 -7.04 8.68 4.64
CA LEU A 207 -8.34 9.17 5.09
C LEU A 207 -8.30 9.76 6.51
N THR A 208 -7.29 9.42 7.33
CA THR A 208 -7.11 10.05 8.64
C THR A 208 -6.88 11.57 8.56
N SER A 209 -6.54 12.10 7.39
CA SER A 209 -6.49 13.55 7.11
C SER A 209 -7.80 14.29 7.39
N VAL A 210 -8.93 13.59 7.30
CA VAL A 210 -10.24 14.16 7.64
C VAL A 210 -10.24 14.64 9.09
N TRP A 211 -9.68 13.89 10.03
CA TRP A 211 -9.62 14.34 11.42
C TRP A 211 -8.59 15.43 11.66
N ASP A 212 -7.55 15.51 10.83
CA ASP A 212 -6.44 16.44 11.00
C ASP A 212 -6.83 17.86 10.59
N PHE A 213 -7.61 17.98 9.53
CA PHE A 213 -7.95 19.26 8.94
C PHE A 213 -9.40 19.68 9.17
N GLN A 214 -10.25 18.82 9.76
CA GLN A 214 -11.63 19.18 10.09
C GLN A 214 -11.67 20.33 11.10
N GLY A 215 -12.07 21.51 10.63
CA GLY A 215 -12.18 22.74 11.41
C GLY A 215 -10.88 23.57 11.47
N ARG A 216 -9.85 23.23 10.68
CA ARG A 216 -8.72 24.12 10.44
C ARG A 216 -9.00 24.88 9.15
N GLU A 217 -9.24 26.19 9.23
CA GLU A 217 -9.34 27.04 8.04
C GLU A 217 -7.99 26.99 7.30
N PHE A 218 -7.99 26.41 6.11
CA PHE A 218 -6.86 26.56 5.22
C PHE A 218 -6.86 28.01 4.73
N MET A 219 -6.09 28.87 5.39
CA MET A 219 -5.65 30.12 4.78
C MET A 219 -4.78 29.77 3.56
N VAL A 220 -5.44 29.54 2.43
CA VAL A 220 -4.88 29.69 1.09
C VAL A 220 -5.01 31.17 0.71
N THR A 221 -4.59 32.07 1.60
CA THR A 221 -4.53 33.50 1.33
C THR A 221 -3.08 33.91 1.28
N SER A 222 -2.72 34.38 0.07
CA SER A 222 -1.63 35.26 -0.34
C SER A 222 -0.34 35.24 0.49
N ALA A 223 0.77 35.07 -0.22
CA ALA A 223 2.03 35.68 0.18
C ALA A 223 1.75 37.10 0.71
N TYR A 224 2.30 37.39 1.87
CA TYR A 224 2.37 38.72 2.45
C TYR A 224 2.82 39.67 1.31
N GLU A 225 1.92 40.54 0.85
CA GLU A 225 2.31 41.72 0.09
C GLU A 225 3.21 42.51 1.04
N ASP A 226 4.51 42.42 0.84
CA ASP A 226 5.46 43.33 1.45
C ASP A 226 5.27 44.69 0.76
N LYS A 227 4.26 45.43 1.20
CA LYS A 227 4.11 46.85 0.90
C LYS A 227 5.00 47.61 1.89
N ASN A 228 6.15 48.04 1.36
CA ASN A 228 6.94 49.22 1.73
C ASN A 228 6.62 49.87 3.08
N PHE A 229 7.60 49.86 4.00
CA PHE A 229 8.13 51.05 4.67
C PHE A 229 9.62 50.84 4.99
#